data_AF-A0A510J026-F1
#
_entry.id   AF-A0A510J026-F1
#
_cell.length_a   1.000
_cell.length_b   1.000
_cell.length_c   1.000
_cell.angle_alpha   90.00
_cell.angle_beta   90.00
_cell.angle_gamma   90.00
#
_symmetry.space_group_name_H-M   'P 1'
#
loop_
_entity.id
_entity.type
_entity.pdbx_description
1 polymer ?
#
loop_
_entity_poly.entity_id
_entity_poly.type
_entity_poly.pdbx_seq_one_letter_code
_entity_poly.pdbx_strand_id
1 'polypeptide(L)'
;MATRGLSWYKLAVLVSFASMVPVAITQEYEDPFSNGSSESSLSAEPGSSDSENTNSWNFTASAIAYHQKNSVREGQYFNPGGLVFRERESQLALDLSGQFSAGPYFSAYTRLALVADSQVDEAGDASEEFNHFLLEGYFSSYTSSRRLGLNIGRMKPQWSNGYNWSPANLLKPVYDRPNLDTDDLTQQQGWDMAHLDLRYGDWNAGFYVAEVEDTLDRNLDFSFAGSDYQYALVLNREGNLDTRLVLHQLEGGDINAALGLSALARDNITLRFEGAWEQQRELSLATDMRYADLQDRGYLKAVLGAQVSLNDGWDITAEYLYNEHGYKAEEWDQVIEQVDFAKLKLADSSFSGGDLQSVDAYTAFNFLIDSFGLLSVGQLRREYLFFMWGNTRVERKFQYRQSIQYNIDDQSQYHNLEFIQNWSEHFSTRLQAQVFTGCDSCEFGLIPSEHLIRLSFYYNF
;
A
#
# COMPACT_ATOMS: atom_id res chain seq x y z
N MET A 1 17.98 -61.65 5.24
CA MET A 1 19.38 -61.20 5.14
C MET A 1 19.55 -60.53 3.77
N ALA A 2 19.89 -59.23 3.77
CA ALA A 2 20.55 -58.41 2.71
C ALA A 2 20.07 -58.51 1.24
N THR A 3 19.93 -57.48 0.39
CA THR A 3 20.20 -56.03 0.41
C THR A 3 19.65 -55.44 -0.91
N ARG A 4 19.10 -54.21 -0.85
CA ARG A 4 19.13 -53.05 -1.79
C ARG A 4 19.22 -53.22 -3.32
N GLY A 5 18.47 -52.36 -4.04
CA GLY A 5 18.86 -51.83 -5.36
C GLY A 5 17.84 -50.90 -6.04
N LEU A 6 18.14 -49.60 -6.10
CA LEU A 6 17.44 -48.49 -6.80
C LEU A 6 17.46 -48.60 -8.35
N SER A 7 16.47 -48.00 -9.03
CA SER A 7 16.61 -47.04 -10.17
C SER A 7 15.25 -46.88 -10.90
N TRP A 8 14.62 -45.69 -10.89
CA TRP A 8 14.70 -44.59 -11.88
C TRP A 8 14.15 -44.96 -13.28
N TYR A 9 12.93 -44.47 -13.58
CA TYR A 9 12.35 -44.48 -14.92
C TYR A 9 12.65 -43.20 -15.67
N LYS A 10 13.14 -43.36 -16.90
CA LYS A 10 13.33 -42.34 -17.92
C LYS A 10 12.01 -42.09 -18.65
N LEU A 11 11.74 -40.84 -19.02
CA LEU A 11 11.01 -40.55 -20.25
C LEU A 11 11.72 -39.40 -20.98
N ALA A 12 12.15 -39.67 -22.21
CA ALA A 12 12.72 -38.72 -23.13
C ALA A 12 11.61 -38.18 -24.03
N VAL A 13 11.60 -36.87 -24.29
CA VAL A 13 10.96 -36.30 -25.48
C VAL A 13 11.98 -35.37 -26.14
N LEU A 14 12.32 -35.74 -27.37
CA LEU A 14 13.10 -35.00 -28.34
C LEU A 14 12.10 -34.21 -29.20
N VAL A 15 12.25 -32.89 -29.29
CA VAL A 15 11.78 -32.09 -30.43
C VAL A 15 12.88 -31.09 -30.78
N SER A 16 13.29 -31.10 -32.04
CA SER A 16 14.20 -30.15 -32.67
C SER A 16 13.53 -29.54 -33.89
N PHE A 17 14.11 -28.45 -34.40
CA PHE A 17 13.70 -27.51 -35.46
C PHE A 17 12.84 -26.34 -34.95
N ALA A 18 13.09 -25.07 -35.30
CA ALA A 18 14.19 -24.42 -35.99
C ALA A 18 14.06 -22.90 -35.72
N SER A 19 15.15 -22.18 -35.93
CA SER A 19 15.33 -20.72 -35.86
C SER A 19 14.21 -19.85 -36.46
N MET A 20 13.76 -18.82 -35.71
CA MET A 20 13.57 -17.44 -36.18
C MET A 20 13.75 -16.44 -35.01
N VAL A 21 14.55 -15.39 -35.25
CA VAL A 21 14.73 -14.12 -34.50
C VAL A 21 14.29 -13.03 -35.49
N PRO A 22 13.70 -11.86 -35.14
CA PRO A 22 13.80 -11.07 -33.89
C PRO A 22 12.47 -10.90 -33.13
N VAL A 23 12.47 -10.87 -31.79
CA VAL A 23 12.71 -9.67 -30.96
C VAL A 23 12.02 -8.42 -31.53
N ALA A 24 10.70 -8.38 -31.41
CA ALA A 24 10.03 -7.11 -31.16
C ALA A 24 10.03 -6.94 -29.64
N ILE A 25 10.95 -6.13 -29.12
CA ILE A 25 10.71 -5.49 -27.83
C ILE A 25 9.65 -4.43 -28.15
N THR A 26 8.38 -4.85 -28.12
CA THR A 26 7.28 -3.91 -27.89
C THR A 26 7.56 -3.32 -26.52
N GLN A 27 7.90 -2.03 -26.44
CA GLN A 27 7.89 -1.34 -25.16
C GLN A 27 6.47 -1.48 -24.61
N GLU A 28 6.29 -2.34 -23.61
CA GLU A 28 5.06 -2.35 -22.83
C GLU A 28 4.89 -0.94 -22.30
N TYR A 29 3.82 -0.26 -22.71
CA TYR A 29 3.51 1.08 -22.23
C TYR A 29 3.19 0.97 -20.73
N GLU A 30 4.03 1.58 -19.90
CA GLU A 30 3.88 1.63 -18.45
C GLU A 30 2.77 2.63 -18.08
N ASP A 31 1.82 2.22 -17.23
CA ASP A 31 0.77 3.08 -16.72
C ASP A 31 1.38 4.21 -15.88
N PRO A 32 1.30 5.49 -16.32
CA PRO A 32 1.95 6.61 -15.63
C PRO A 32 1.28 6.96 -14.29
N PHE A 33 0.15 6.33 -13.97
CA PHE A 33 -0.55 6.44 -12.70
C PHE A 33 -0.37 5.20 -11.81
N SER A 34 0.46 4.23 -12.23
CA SER A 34 0.80 3.09 -11.38
C SER A 34 1.80 3.53 -10.30
N ASN A 35 1.62 3.00 -9.08
CA ASN A 35 2.47 3.31 -7.93
C ASN A 35 3.84 2.60 -7.96
N GLY A 36 4.39 2.37 -9.16
CA GLY A 36 5.75 1.88 -9.32
C GLY A 36 6.72 2.91 -8.74
N SER A 37 7.26 2.66 -7.56
CA SER A 37 8.43 3.38 -7.09
C SER A 37 9.56 3.13 -8.11
N SER A 38 10.38 4.14 -8.31
CA SER A 38 11.43 4.19 -9.32
C SER A 38 12.57 3.16 -9.13
N GLU A 39 12.47 2.22 -8.19
CA GLU A 39 13.44 1.13 -8.05
C GLU A 39 13.54 0.25 -9.31
N SER A 40 12.43 0.07 -10.05
CA SER A 40 12.43 -0.66 -11.34
C SER A 40 13.19 0.07 -12.45
N SER A 41 13.32 1.40 -12.36
CA SER A 41 14.05 2.21 -13.34
C SER A 41 15.57 2.22 -13.11
N LEU A 42 16.02 1.80 -11.92
CA LEU A 42 17.46 1.69 -11.59
C LEU A 42 18.11 0.41 -12.18
N SER A 43 17.31 -0.55 -12.64
CA SER A 43 17.77 -1.81 -13.25
C SER A 43 17.79 -1.81 -14.78
N ALA A 44 17.40 -0.71 -15.45
CA ALA A 44 17.55 -0.61 -16.90
C ALA A 44 19.03 -0.71 -17.29
N GLU A 45 19.41 -1.82 -17.93
CA GLU A 45 20.72 -1.98 -18.55
C GLU A 45 20.90 -0.92 -19.65
N PRO A 46 21.91 -0.05 -19.57
CA PRO A 46 22.31 0.72 -20.73
C PRO A 46 22.86 -0.30 -21.73
N GLY A 47 22.18 -0.45 -22.86
CA GLY A 47 22.61 -1.30 -23.96
C GLY A 47 24.10 -1.13 -24.22
N SER A 48 24.82 -2.24 -24.19
CA SER A 48 26.26 -2.30 -24.38
C SER A 48 26.63 -1.87 -25.80
N SER A 49 27.08 -0.63 -25.97
CA SER A 49 28.09 -0.30 -26.97
C SER A 49 28.68 1.08 -26.69
N ASP A 50 30.00 1.05 -26.57
CA ASP A 50 30.95 2.15 -26.70
C ASP A 50 31.27 3.00 -25.46
N SER A 51 32.51 2.80 -25.06
CA SER A 51 33.26 3.58 -24.10
C SER A 51 33.37 5.03 -24.55
N GLU A 52 32.56 5.92 -23.96
CA GLU A 52 33.00 7.28 -23.73
C GLU A 52 32.65 7.69 -22.31
N ASN A 53 33.70 7.99 -21.55
CA ASN A 53 33.69 8.47 -20.19
C ASN A 53 33.26 9.96 -20.17
N THR A 54 32.11 10.27 -20.78
CA THR A 54 31.51 11.59 -20.71
C THR A 54 30.63 11.64 -19.48
N ASN A 55 30.89 12.58 -18.57
CA ASN A 55 29.96 12.95 -17.52
C ASN A 55 28.66 13.43 -18.18
N SER A 56 27.73 12.51 -18.43
CA SER A 56 26.40 12.81 -18.93
C SER A 56 25.52 13.16 -17.73
N TRP A 57 24.92 14.34 -17.79
CA TRP A 57 23.95 14.81 -16.82
C TRP A 57 22.58 14.49 -17.41
N ASN A 58 21.76 13.75 -16.67
CA ASN A 58 20.38 13.48 -17.08
C ASN A 58 19.43 14.07 -16.05
N PHE A 59 18.36 14.69 -16.53
CA PHE A 59 17.29 15.25 -15.71
C PHE A 59 15.96 14.79 -16.28
N THR A 60 15.11 14.25 -15.42
CA THR A 60 13.73 13.89 -15.76
C THR A 60 12.81 14.52 -14.72
N ALA A 61 11.63 14.93 -15.14
CA ALA A 61 10.63 15.48 -14.24
C ALA A 61 9.22 15.11 -14.71
N SER A 62 8.31 14.97 -13.75
CA SER A 62 6.89 14.75 -14.05
C SER A 62 6.01 15.47 -13.06
N ALA A 63 4.76 15.69 -13.47
CA ALA A 63 3.73 16.33 -12.67
C ALA A 63 2.41 15.56 -12.78
N ILE A 64 1.76 15.35 -11.64
CA ILE A 64 0.38 14.84 -11.55
C ILE A 64 -0.46 15.91 -10.88
N ALA A 65 -1.48 16.40 -11.56
CA ALA A 65 -2.50 17.25 -10.95
C ALA A 65 -3.81 16.49 -10.89
N TYR A 66 -4.55 16.57 -9.79
CA TYR A 66 -5.87 15.97 -9.72
C TYR A 66 -6.87 16.81 -8.94
N HIS A 67 -8.14 16.65 -9.31
CA HIS A 67 -9.28 17.14 -8.57
C HIS A 67 -10.17 15.96 -8.20
N GLN A 68 -10.57 15.89 -6.94
CA GLN A 68 -11.38 14.83 -6.38
C GLN A 68 -12.59 15.42 -5.68
N LYS A 69 -13.74 14.74 -5.82
CA LYS A 69 -14.97 15.03 -5.11
C LYS A 69 -15.49 13.78 -4.42
N ASN A 70 -15.88 13.93 -3.16
CA ASN A 70 -16.38 12.86 -2.31
C ASN A 70 -17.86 13.10 -2.02
N SER A 71 -18.65 12.03 -2.02
CA SER A 71 -20.00 12.01 -1.45
C SER A 71 -19.90 11.42 -0.06
N VAL A 72 -20.10 12.25 0.96
CA VAL A 72 -20.05 11.84 2.37
C VAL A 72 -21.42 11.31 2.78
N ARG A 73 -21.48 10.22 3.56
CA ARG A 73 -22.76 9.70 4.08
C ARG A 73 -23.33 10.66 5.13
N GLU A 74 -24.63 10.93 5.05
CA GLU A 74 -25.35 11.80 5.99
C GLU A 74 -25.45 11.21 7.41
N GLY A 75 -25.25 9.89 7.57
CA GLY A 75 -25.24 9.21 8.87
C GLY A 75 -24.08 8.23 8.97
N GLN A 76 -23.14 8.51 9.87
CA GLN A 76 -22.07 7.59 10.23
C GLN A 76 -22.47 6.77 11.45
N TYR A 77 -22.28 5.46 11.43
CA TYR A 77 -22.65 4.63 12.58
C TYR A 77 -21.86 5.00 13.85
N PHE A 78 -20.59 5.40 13.72
CA PHE A 78 -19.77 5.90 14.83
C PHE A 78 -20.04 7.38 15.21
N ASN A 79 -20.84 8.12 14.44
CA ASN A 79 -21.23 9.49 14.79
C ASN A 79 -22.54 9.47 15.62
N PRO A 80 -22.54 9.94 16.88
CA PRO A 80 -23.75 10.06 17.71
C PRO A 80 -24.63 11.29 17.37
N GLY A 81 -24.24 12.14 16.40
CA GLY A 81 -24.98 13.36 16.03
C GLY A 81 -24.61 14.59 16.86
N GLY A 82 -23.36 14.70 17.30
CA GLY A 82 -22.82 15.84 18.06
C GLY A 82 -21.30 15.98 17.99
N LEU A 83 -20.67 15.25 17.06
CA LEU A 83 -19.26 15.30 16.75
C LEU A 83 -19.13 15.96 15.38
N VAL A 84 -18.48 17.12 15.33
CA VAL A 84 -18.18 17.79 14.05
C VAL A 84 -17.05 17.02 13.36
N PHE A 85 -17.41 16.16 12.40
CA PHE A 85 -16.43 15.45 11.58
C PHE A 85 -15.97 16.34 10.43
N ARG A 86 -14.66 16.51 10.32
CA ARG A 86 -14.02 17.16 9.18
C ARG A 86 -13.81 16.13 8.08
N GLU A 87 -14.87 15.85 7.33
CA GLU A 87 -14.76 15.01 6.14
C GLU A 87 -14.31 15.85 4.95
N ARG A 88 -13.37 15.31 4.17
CA ARG A 88 -12.91 15.96 2.94
C ARG A 88 -14.02 15.82 1.89
N GLU A 89 -14.68 16.91 1.53
CA GLU A 89 -15.66 16.89 0.43
C GLU A 89 -14.98 17.01 -0.94
N SER A 90 -13.89 17.77 -0.99
CA SER A 90 -13.15 18.04 -2.22
C SER A 90 -11.67 18.21 -1.94
N GLN A 91 -10.85 17.77 -2.88
CA GLN A 91 -9.40 17.87 -2.81
C GLN A 91 -8.84 18.29 -4.17
N LEU A 92 -7.90 19.23 -4.15
CA LEU A 92 -7.04 19.57 -5.27
C LEU A 92 -5.60 19.24 -4.88
N ALA A 93 -4.89 18.49 -5.71
CA ALA A 93 -3.50 18.17 -5.43
C ALA A 93 -2.60 18.33 -6.66
N LEU A 94 -1.34 18.65 -6.38
CA LEU A 94 -0.24 18.68 -7.34
C LEU A 94 0.93 17.89 -6.76
N ASP A 95 1.29 16.82 -7.44
CA ASP A 95 2.44 15.96 -7.14
C ASP A 95 3.52 16.16 -8.20
N LEU A 96 4.72 16.53 -7.78
CA LEU A 96 5.85 16.87 -8.63
C LEU A 96 7.01 15.96 -8.28
N SER A 97 7.57 15.28 -9.29
CA SER A 97 8.78 14.48 -9.11
C SER A 97 9.88 14.92 -10.05
N GLY A 98 11.12 14.77 -9.60
CA GLY A 98 12.31 15.08 -10.38
C GLY A 98 13.45 14.14 -10.02
N GLN A 99 14.18 13.70 -11.04
CA GLN A 99 15.38 12.90 -10.87
C GLN A 99 16.54 13.53 -11.61
N PHE A 100 17.65 13.67 -10.90
CA PHE A 100 18.93 14.10 -11.44
C PHE A 100 19.93 12.95 -11.36
N SER A 101 20.67 12.69 -12.45
CA SER A 101 21.75 11.70 -12.47
C SER A 101 23.04 12.31 -12.99
N ALA A 102 24.14 12.08 -12.27
CA ALA A 102 25.49 12.50 -12.66
C ALA A 102 26.35 11.27 -12.96
N GLY A 103 26.42 10.90 -14.23
CA GLY A 103 27.03 9.64 -14.65
C GLY A 103 26.22 8.40 -14.20
N PRO A 104 26.78 7.19 -14.31
CA PRO A 104 26.04 5.95 -14.14
C PRO A 104 25.92 5.46 -12.69
N TYR A 105 26.49 6.20 -11.72
CA TYR A 105 26.70 5.74 -10.35
C TYR A 105 26.08 6.63 -9.28
N PHE A 106 25.65 7.84 -9.64
CA PHE A 106 25.09 8.78 -8.68
C PHE A 106 23.78 9.35 -9.22
N SER A 107 22.75 9.35 -8.37
CA SER A 107 21.50 10.05 -8.64
C SER A 107 20.91 10.68 -7.39
N ALA A 108 20.07 11.69 -7.61
CA ALA A 108 19.25 12.33 -6.61
C ALA A 108 17.80 12.32 -7.09
N TYR A 109 16.88 11.97 -6.21
CA TYR A 109 15.45 11.93 -6.49
C TYR A 109 14.70 12.81 -5.49
N THR A 110 13.65 13.47 -5.96
CA THR A 110 12.74 14.24 -5.10
C THR A 110 11.31 14.12 -5.61
N ARG A 111 10.36 14.07 -4.67
CA ARG A 111 8.93 14.08 -4.92
C ARG A 111 8.20 14.92 -3.88
N LEU A 112 7.45 15.91 -4.34
CA LEU A 112 6.77 16.92 -3.52
C LEU A 112 5.28 16.90 -3.83
N ALA A 113 4.45 16.93 -2.80
CA ALA A 113 3.00 17.05 -2.92
C ALA A 113 2.50 18.38 -2.33
N LEU A 114 1.64 19.07 -3.07
CA LEU A 114 0.88 20.23 -2.62
C LEU A 114 -0.60 19.85 -2.62
N VAL A 115 -1.29 20.04 -1.52
CA VAL A 115 -2.68 19.62 -1.34
C VAL A 115 -3.51 20.77 -0.79
N ALA A 116 -4.62 21.08 -1.44
CA ALA A 116 -5.65 21.96 -0.95
C ALA A 116 -6.92 21.14 -0.69
N ASP A 117 -7.33 21.06 0.57
CA ASP A 117 -8.53 20.35 0.99
C ASP A 117 -9.64 21.36 1.30
N SER A 118 -10.85 21.04 0.86
CA SER A 118 -12.07 21.71 1.31
C SER A 118 -12.85 20.76 2.21
N GLN A 119 -13.06 21.20 3.44
CA GLN A 119 -13.79 20.47 4.47
C GLN A 119 -15.01 21.30 4.85
N VAL A 120 -16.15 20.65 5.05
CA VAL A 120 -17.38 21.28 5.52
C VAL A 120 -17.69 20.73 6.89
N ASP A 121 -17.95 21.62 7.85
CA ASP A 121 -18.40 21.22 9.18
C ASP A 121 -19.93 21.03 9.23
N GLU A 122 -20.44 20.50 10.34
CA GLU A 122 -21.90 20.31 10.52
C GLU A 122 -22.69 21.64 10.50
N ALA A 123 -22.06 22.79 10.70
CA ALA A 123 -22.69 24.10 10.57
C ALA A 123 -22.81 24.57 9.11
N GLY A 124 -22.19 23.82 8.17
CA GLY A 124 -22.10 24.18 6.76
C GLY A 124 -21.00 25.19 6.46
N ASP A 125 -20.12 25.48 7.43
CA ASP A 125 -18.99 26.36 7.23
C ASP A 125 -17.87 25.57 6.54
N ALA A 126 -17.46 26.05 5.36
CA ALA A 126 -16.35 25.49 4.61
C ALA A 126 -15.03 26.07 5.12
N SER A 127 -14.10 25.19 5.51
CA SER A 127 -12.71 25.55 5.75
C SER A 127 -11.82 25.00 4.65
N GLU A 128 -10.92 25.85 4.14
CA GLU A 128 -9.87 25.45 3.20
C GLU A 128 -8.56 25.27 3.98
N GLU A 129 -7.90 24.14 3.76
CA GLU A 129 -6.59 23.83 4.34
C GLU A 129 -5.59 23.59 3.22
N PHE A 130 -4.42 24.23 3.30
CA PHE A 130 -3.35 24.07 2.32
C PHE A 130 -2.13 23.43 2.98
N ASN A 131 -1.79 22.23 2.51
CA ASN A 131 -0.72 21.41 3.04
C ASN A 131 0.35 21.13 1.96
N HIS A 132 1.57 20.91 2.42
CA HIS A 132 2.70 20.54 1.56
C HIS A 132 3.50 19.42 2.22
N PHE A 133 3.91 18.44 1.41
CA PHE A 133 4.59 17.24 1.89
C PHE A 133 5.81 16.94 1.02
N LEU A 134 6.93 16.60 1.67
CA LEU A 134 8.04 15.91 1.02
C LEU A 134 7.75 14.41 1.10
N LEU A 135 7.29 13.84 0.00
CA LEU A 135 6.95 12.41 -0.07
C LEU A 135 8.22 11.57 -0.08
N GLU A 136 9.16 11.91 -0.97
CA GLU A 136 10.44 11.23 -1.12
C GLU A 136 11.53 12.23 -1.49
N GLY A 137 12.76 11.98 -1.02
CA GLY A 137 13.90 12.85 -1.22
C GLY A 137 15.17 12.17 -0.78
N TYR A 138 15.94 11.61 -1.73
CA TYR A 138 17.10 10.80 -1.40
C TYR A 138 18.21 10.87 -2.45
N PHE A 139 19.41 10.53 -2.00
CA PHE A 139 20.59 10.32 -2.84
C PHE A 139 20.88 8.84 -2.96
N SER A 140 21.26 8.42 -4.16
CA SER A 140 21.68 7.06 -4.46
C SER A 140 23.10 7.05 -5.00
N SER A 141 23.93 6.15 -4.50
CA SER A 141 25.29 5.95 -4.96
C SER A 141 25.61 4.47 -5.11
N TYR A 142 26.20 4.09 -6.24
CA TYR A 142 26.57 2.70 -6.54
C TYR A 142 28.05 2.58 -6.89
N THR A 143 28.64 1.43 -6.58
CA THR A 143 29.98 1.10 -7.09
C THR A 143 29.97 0.88 -8.59
N SER A 144 31.15 0.93 -9.22
CA SER A 144 31.28 0.67 -10.66
C SER A 144 30.76 -0.70 -11.10
N SER A 145 30.89 -1.69 -10.22
CA SER A 145 30.37 -3.04 -10.42
C SER A 145 28.88 -3.20 -10.14
N ARG A 146 28.21 -2.14 -9.62
CA ARG A 146 26.82 -2.16 -9.10
C ARG A 146 26.51 -3.24 -8.06
N ARG A 147 27.54 -3.84 -7.46
CA ARG A 147 27.39 -4.86 -6.40
C ARG A 147 27.13 -4.28 -5.02
N LEU A 148 27.41 -3.00 -4.85
CA LEU A 148 27.23 -2.27 -3.61
C LEU A 148 26.54 -0.96 -3.96
N GLY A 149 25.41 -0.70 -3.30
CA GLY A 149 24.63 0.53 -3.38
C GLY A 149 24.40 1.13 -2.00
N LEU A 150 24.29 2.44 -1.94
CA LEU A 150 23.95 3.20 -0.74
C LEU A 150 22.91 4.25 -1.10
N ASN A 151 21.78 4.22 -0.39
CA ASN A 151 20.72 5.22 -0.51
C ASN A 151 20.54 5.90 0.84
N ILE A 152 20.44 7.23 0.86
CA ILE A 152 20.24 8.02 2.09
C ILE A 152 19.22 9.13 1.82
N GLY A 153 18.21 9.22 2.69
CA GLY A 153 17.18 10.26 2.66
C GLY A 153 15.80 9.67 2.94
N ARG A 154 14.76 10.38 2.53
CA ARG A 154 13.37 9.92 2.63
C ARG A 154 13.03 9.01 1.46
N MET A 155 12.74 7.74 1.70
CA MET A 155 12.44 6.78 0.63
C MET A 155 11.37 5.78 1.04
N LYS A 156 10.60 5.28 0.06
CA LYS A 156 9.58 4.26 0.29
C LYS A 156 10.06 2.91 -0.29
N PRO A 157 10.51 1.95 0.54
CA PRO A 157 10.93 0.66 0.04
C PRO A 157 9.75 -0.14 -0.51
N GLN A 158 10.01 -0.93 -1.56
CA GLN A 158 9.03 -1.86 -2.11
C GLN A 158 9.44 -3.30 -1.82
N TRP A 159 8.96 -3.83 -0.69
CA TRP A 159 9.23 -5.21 -0.28
C TRP A 159 8.11 -6.19 -0.64
N SER A 160 7.03 -5.71 -1.26
CA SER A 160 5.93 -6.54 -1.75
C SER A 160 6.08 -6.86 -3.23
N ASN A 161 5.55 -8.00 -3.65
CA ASN A 161 5.56 -8.42 -5.05
C ASN A 161 4.45 -7.78 -5.91
N GLY A 162 3.94 -6.61 -5.50
CA GLY A 162 2.92 -5.88 -6.25
C GLY A 162 1.53 -6.50 -6.17
N TYR A 163 1.21 -7.15 -5.04
CA TYR A 163 -0.17 -7.51 -4.73
C TYR A 163 -1.01 -6.27 -4.40
N ASN A 164 -2.33 -6.45 -4.34
CA ASN A 164 -3.17 -5.46 -3.68
C ASN A 164 -2.62 -5.28 -2.26
N TRP A 165 -2.61 -6.34 -1.44
CA TRP A 165 -2.07 -6.26 -0.07
C TRP A 165 -0.60 -6.61 0.01
N SER A 166 0.15 -5.92 0.87
CA SER A 166 1.61 -6.05 0.99
C SER A 166 2.07 -6.47 2.40
N PRO A 167 1.79 -7.70 2.87
CA PRO A 167 2.19 -8.15 4.21
C PRO A 167 3.68 -7.99 4.50
N ALA A 168 4.55 -8.05 3.50
CA ALA A 168 5.99 -7.92 3.69
C ALA A 168 6.46 -6.50 4.02
N ASN A 169 5.60 -5.49 3.90
CA ASN A 169 5.91 -4.11 4.30
C ASN A 169 5.85 -3.99 5.83
N LEU A 170 6.96 -4.31 6.49
CA LEU A 170 7.04 -4.37 7.95
C LEU A 170 7.42 -3.04 8.63
N LEU A 171 7.87 -2.02 7.87
CA LEU A 171 8.22 -0.72 8.47
C LEU A 171 7.00 -0.07 9.10
N LYS A 172 7.19 0.49 10.30
CA LYS A 172 6.14 1.17 11.06
C LYS A 172 6.27 2.70 10.95
N PRO A 173 5.15 3.44 10.96
CA PRO A 173 3.77 2.95 10.89
C PRO A 173 3.42 2.32 9.52
N VAL A 174 2.59 1.26 9.50
CA VAL A 174 2.10 0.67 8.24
C VAL A 174 0.84 1.41 7.81
N TYR A 175 0.91 2.08 6.67
CA TYR A 175 -0.25 2.64 5.98
C TYR A 175 -0.51 1.84 4.70
N ASP A 176 -1.00 0.61 4.84
CA ASP A 176 -1.35 -0.23 3.68
C ASP A 176 -2.88 -0.31 3.55
N ARG A 177 -3.45 0.62 2.79
CA ARG A 177 -4.82 0.50 2.26
C ARG A 177 -4.80 0.42 0.74
N PRO A 178 -4.59 -0.78 0.21
CA PRO A 178 -4.47 -1.00 -1.21
C PRO A 178 -5.67 -0.48 -1.99
N ASN A 179 -5.40 0.25 -3.07
CA ASN A 179 -6.37 0.89 -3.96
C ASN A 179 -7.33 1.92 -3.34
N LEU A 180 -7.51 1.94 -2.02
CA LEU A 180 -8.32 2.94 -1.33
C LEU A 180 -7.58 4.29 -1.32
N ASP A 181 -6.31 4.21 -0.90
CA ASP A 181 -5.50 5.37 -0.53
C ASP A 181 -4.23 5.49 -1.38
N THR A 182 -4.17 4.75 -2.51
CA THR A 182 -3.08 4.84 -3.49
C THR A 182 -2.86 6.25 -4.03
N ASP A 183 -3.79 7.17 -3.81
CA ASP A 183 -3.72 8.58 -4.20
C ASP A 183 -3.87 9.54 -3.01
N ASP A 184 -4.01 9.00 -1.78
CA ASP A 184 -3.72 9.79 -0.58
C ASP A 184 -2.20 9.97 -0.53
N LEU A 185 -1.76 11.17 -0.91
CA LEU A 185 -0.35 11.50 -1.02
C LEU A 185 0.37 11.34 0.32
N THR A 186 -0.32 11.50 1.46
CA THR A 186 0.29 11.30 2.78
C THR A 186 0.72 9.86 3.03
N GLN A 187 0.01 8.88 2.48
CA GLN A 187 0.39 7.47 2.58
C GLN A 187 1.53 7.08 1.64
N GLN A 188 1.84 7.95 0.68
CA GLN A 188 2.97 7.77 -0.23
C GLN A 188 4.27 8.34 0.32
N GLN A 189 4.23 8.97 1.50
CA GLN A 189 5.41 9.42 2.20
C GLN A 189 6.31 8.22 2.53
N GLY A 190 7.60 8.36 2.21
CA GLY A 190 8.64 7.42 2.61
C GLY A 190 9.15 7.71 4.02
N TRP A 191 10.02 6.84 4.52
CA TRP A 191 10.68 7.03 5.81
C TRP A 191 12.06 7.64 5.61
N ASP A 192 12.49 8.44 6.57
CA ASP A 192 13.86 8.93 6.65
C ASP A 192 14.78 7.76 7.05
N MET A 193 15.62 7.33 6.10
CA MET A 193 16.41 6.11 6.28
C MET A 193 17.75 6.12 5.55
N ALA A 194 18.59 5.16 5.92
CA ALA A 194 19.75 4.74 5.18
C ALA A 194 19.59 3.27 4.76
N HIS A 195 19.89 2.98 3.50
CA HIS A 195 19.80 1.65 2.90
C HIS A 195 21.13 1.26 2.24
N LEU A 196 21.68 0.13 2.65
CA LEU A 196 22.84 -0.52 2.04
C LEU A 196 22.39 -1.74 1.23
N ASP A 197 22.72 -1.75 -0.06
CA ASP A 197 22.34 -2.82 -1.00
C ASP A 197 23.58 -3.62 -1.43
N LEU A 198 23.47 -4.95 -1.43
CA LEU A 198 24.51 -5.89 -1.82
C LEU A 198 23.99 -6.87 -2.86
N ARG A 199 24.61 -6.93 -4.04
CA ARG A 199 24.20 -7.81 -5.15
C ARG A 199 25.28 -8.80 -5.53
N TYR A 200 24.92 -10.07 -5.63
CA TYR A 200 25.82 -11.13 -6.08
C TYR A 200 25.07 -12.25 -6.83
N GLY A 201 25.24 -12.28 -8.17
CA GLY A 201 24.50 -13.20 -9.02
C GLY A 201 23.01 -12.93 -8.91
N ASP A 202 22.22 -13.99 -8.69
CA ASP A 202 20.77 -13.90 -8.53
C ASP A 202 20.35 -13.47 -7.11
N TRP A 203 21.29 -13.17 -6.22
CA TRP A 203 21.01 -12.79 -4.83
C TRP A 203 21.20 -11.30 -4.60
N ASN A 204 20.28 -10.73 -3.84
CA ASN A 204 20.33 -9.36 -3.34
C ASN A 204 20.12 -9.37 -1.82
N ALA A 205 20.90 -8.58 -1.09
CA ALA A 205 20.75 -8.36 0.33
C ALA A 205 20.71 -6.86 0.64
N GLY A 206 19.65 -6.42 1.32
CA GLY A 206 19.47 -5.02 1.74
C GLY A 206 19.51 -4.91 3.26
N PHE A 207 20.18 -3.89 3.78
CA PHE A 207 20.15 -3.50 5.19
C PHE A 207 19.61 -2.08 5.33
N TYR A 208 18.60 -1.92 6.17
CA TYR A 208 17.84 -0.68 6.34
C TYR A 208 17.91 -0.23 7.80
N VAL A 209 18.11 1.07 7.97
CA VAL A 209 17.96 1.78 9.25
C VAL A 209 17.06 2.97 8.99
N ALA A 210 15.88 3.01 9.60
CA ALA A 210 14.91 4.07 9.44
C ALA A 210 14.54 4.68 10.79
N GLU A 211 14.19 5.96 10.79
CA GLU A 211 13.50 6.59 11.91
C GLU A 211 12.07 6.04 12.00
N VAL A 212 11.58 5.86 13.22
CA VAL A 212 10.15 5.59 13.44
C VAL A 212 9.48 6.96 13.47
N GLU A 213 8.67 7.25 12.45
CA GLU A 213 8.00 8.54 12.36
C GLU A 213 6.90 8.61 13.43
N ASP A 214 7.19 9.33 14.51
CA ASP A 214 6.24 9.66 15.56
C ASP A 214 5.48 10.93 15.16
N THR A 215 4.72 10.88 14.05
CA THR A 215 3.80 11.98 13.66
C THR A 215 3.00 11.66 12.40
N LEU A 216 1.80 11.14 12.61
CA LEU A 216 0.63 11.69 11.93
C LEU A 216 -0.33 12.10 13.04
N ASP A 217 -0.77 13.36 12.98
CA ASP A 217 -1.61 14.14 13.90
C ASP A 217 -3.00 13.50 14.19
N ARG A 218 -3.00 12.22 14.59
CA ARG A 218 -4.16 11.40 14.89
C ARG A 218 -3.93 10.85 16.29
N ASN A 219 -4.86 11.14 17.20
CA ASN A 219 -4.87 10.80 18.64
C ASN A 219 -4.81 9.29 18.97
N LEU A 220 -4.13 8.47 18.17
CA LEU A 220 -3.98 7.05 18.39
C LEU A 220 -2.63 6.81 19.07
N ASP A 221 -2.68 6.38 20.33
CA ASP A 221 -1.53 5.89 21.08
C ASP A 221 -1.08 4.57 20.43
N PHE A 222 -0.23 4.66 19.41
CA PHE A 222 0.34 3.47 18.77
C PHE A 222 1.35 2.85 19.73
N SER A 223 1.35 1.51 19.83
CA SER A 223 2.26 0.74 20.70
C SER A 223 3.75 0.88 20.37
N PHE A 224 4.11 1.70 19.38
CA PHE A 224 5.46 1.94 18.90
C PHE A 224 6.02 3.32 19.31
N ALA A 225 5.24 4.17 20.00
CA ALA A 225 5.59 5.54 20.40
C ALA A 225 6.80 5.69 21.37
N GLY A 226 7.53 4.59 21.63
CA GLY A 226 8.74 4.58 22.47
C GLY A 226 10.01 4.12 21.75
N SER A 227 9.94 3.83 20.45
CA SER A 227 11.10 3.43 19.64
C SER A 227 11.51 4.58 18.71
N ASP A 228 12.77 4.99 18.74
CA ASP A 228 13.28 6.06 17.86
C ASP A 228 13.65 5.51 16.48
N TYR A 229 14.09 4.23 16.42
CA TYR A 229 14.57 3.60 15.20
C TYR A 229 14.00 2.21 14.95
N GLN A 230 14.06 1.82 13.67
CA GLN A 230 13.70 0.51 13.18
C GLN A 230 14.72 -0.01 12.17
N TYR A 231 14.85 -1.33 12.12
CA TYR A 231 15.88 -2.01 11.34
C TYR A 231 15.24 -3.11 10.49
N ALA A 232 15.70 -3.24 9.25
CA ALA A 232 15.30 -4.37 8.42
C ALA A 232 16.49 -4.99 7.68
N LEU A 233 16.48 -6.31 7.60
CA LEU A 233 17.34 -7.10 6.72
C LEU A 233 16.46 -7.77 5.68
N VAL A 234 16.75 -7.52 4.41
CA VAL A 234 16.04 -8.11 3.28
C VAL A 234 16.99 -9.01 2.52
N LEU A 235 16.56 -10.24 2.24
CA LEU A 235 17.27 -11.18 1.39
C LEU A 235 16.35 -11.58 0.24
N ASN A 236 16.76 -11.24 -0.97
CA ASN A 236 16.06 -11.56 -2.20
C ASN A 236 16.87 -12.57 -3.02
N ARG A 237 16.16 -13.43 -3.73
CA ARG A 237 16.71 -14.27 -4.78
C ARG A 237 15.78 -14.21 -5.98
N GLU A 238 16.33 -13.87 -7.13
CA GLU A 238 15.62 -13.84 -8.41
C GLU A 238 15.80 -15.16 -9.17
N GLY A 239 14.82 -15.55 -9.99
CA GLY A 239 14.93 -16.69 -10.89
C GLY A 239 13.58 -17.31 -11.27
N ASN A 240 13.54 -18.62 -11.46
CA ASN A 240 12.27 -19.32 -11.77
C ASN A 240 11.26 -19.28 -10.61
N LEU A 241 11.78 -19.13 -9.39
CA LEU A 241 11.03 -18.89 -8.18
C LEU A 241 11.73 -17.72 -7.49
N ASP A 242 11.12 -16.56 -7.57
CA ASP A 242 11.57 -15.39 -6.84
C ASP A 242 11.21 -15.58 -5.37
N THR A 243 12.17 -15.34 -4.49
CA THR A 243 11.99 -15.48 -3.04
C THR A 243 12.50 -14.25 -2.31
N ARG A 244 11.76 -13.80 -1.30
CA ARG A 244 12.12 -12.69 -0.44
C ARG A 244 11.94 -13.10 1.01
N LEU A 245 12.94 -12.82 1.85
CA LEU A 245 12.85 -12.88 3.30
C LEU A 245 13.13 -11.49 3.85
N VAL A 246 12.21 -10.96 4.65
CA VAL A 246 12.39 -9.71 5.41
C VAL A 246 12.43 -10.07 6.88
N LEU A 247 13.46 -9.61 7.59
CA LEU A 247 13.52 -9.62 9.04
C LEU A 247 13.46 -8.16 9.50
N HIS A 248 12.54 -7.83 10.39
CA HIS A 248 12.31 -6.47 10.86
C HIS A 248 12.34 -6.43 12.38
N GLN A 249 12.89 -5.37 12.94
CA GLN A 249 12.91 -5.16 14.39
C GLN A 249 12.80 -3.67 14.71
N LEU A 250 11.90 -3.35 15.64
CA LEU A 250 11.84 -2.04 16.30
C LEU A 250 12.88 -1.98 17.43
N GLU A 251 13.44 -0.82 17.71
CA GLU A 251 14.36 -0.64 18.83
C GLU A 251 13.72 -1.11 20.15
N GLY A 252 14.36 -2.08 20.80
CA GLY A 252 13.88 -2.69 22.05
C GLY A 252 12.75 -3.72 21.90
N GLY A 253 12.24 -3.93 20.68
CA GLY A 253 11.15 -4.87 20.38
C GLY A 253 11.64 -6.25 19.89
N ASP A 254 10.67 -7.14 19.67
CA ASP A 254 10.91 -8.47 19.09
C ASP A 254 11.09 -8.42 17.57
N ILE A 255 11.58 -9.54 17.01
CA ILE A 255 11.79 -9.70 15.57
C ILE A 255 10.49 -10.13 14.89
N ASN A 256 10.09 -9.37 13.87
CA ASN A 256 9.07 -9.72 12.90
C ASN A 256 9.73 -10.32 11.65
N ALA A 257 9.00 -11.17 10.94
CA ALA A 257 9.52 -11.82 9.73
C ALA A 257 8.47 -11.86 8.63
N ALA A 258 8.87 -11.64 7.38
CA ALA A 258 8.01 -11.84 6.22
C ALA A 258 8.70 -12.67 5.13
N LEU A 259 7.91 -13.46 4.42
CA LEU A 259 8.33 -14.31 3.31
C LEU A 259 7.46 -14.02 2.10
N GLY A 260 8.10 -13.71 0.97
CA GLY A 260 7.47 -13.58 -0.34
C GLY A 260 7.98 -14.66 -1.29
N LEU A 261 7.09 -15.24 -2.09
CA LEU A 261 7.37 -16.21 -3.14
C LEU A 261 6.60 -15.81 -4.40
N SER A 262 7.23 -15.82 -5.56
CA SER A 262 6.57 -15.58 -6.85
C SER A 262 7.13 -16.54 -7.90
N ALA A 263 6.26 -17.16 -8.69
CA ALA A 263 6.67 -18.09 -9.73
C ALA A 263 5.73 -18.04 -10.93
N LEU A 264 6.30 -18.26 -12.11
CA LEU A 264 5.54 -18.50 -13.34
C LEU A 264 5.09 -19.97 -13.36
N ALA A 265 3.79 -20.21 -13.21
CA ALA A 265 3.21 -21.53 -13.41
C ALA A 265 3.14 -21.89 -14.91
N ARG A 266 2.96 -20.86 -15.75
CA ARG A 266 3.03 -20.88 -17.22
C ARG A 266 3.50 -19.51 -17.70
N ASP A 267 3.79 -19.40 -18.99
CA ASP A 267 4.20 -18.14 -19.66
C ASP A 267 3.24 -16.97 -19.43
N ASN A 268 1.99 -17.26 -19.06
CA ASN A 268 0.94 -16.27 -18.87
C ASN A 268 0.20 -16.40 -17.53
N ILE A 269 0.69 -17.23 -16.60
CA ILE A 269 0.10 -17.42 -15.27
C ILE A 269 1.20 -17.28 -14.23
N THR A 270 1.04 -16.28 -13.36
CA THR A 270 1.90 -16.04 -12.21
C THR A 270 1.17 -16.44 -10.94
N LEU A 271 1.82 -17.22 -10.10
CA LEU A 271 1.35 -17.55 -8.75
C LEU A 271 2.28 -16.86 -7.76
N ARG A 272 1.72 -16.26 -6.72
CA ARG A 272 2.55 -15.67 -5.67
C ARG A 272 1.96 -15.94 -4.29
N PHE A 273 2.81 -15.91 -3.28
CA PHE A 273 2.44 -16.03 -1.89
C PHE A 273 3.26 -15.01 -1.11
N GLU A 274 2.63 -14.30 -0.19
CA GLU A 274 3.32 -13.40 0.73
C GLU A 274 2.76 -13.60 2.13
N GLY A 275 3.60 -13.66 3.14
CA GLY A 275 3.17 -13.85 4.52
C GLY A 275 4.10 -13.19 5.52
N ALA A 276 3.53 -12.53 6.51
CA ALA A 276 4.24 -11.86 7.59
C ALA A 276 3.77 -12.38 8.94
N TRP A 277 4.72 -12.58 9.83
CA TRP A 277 4.52 -12.92 11.23
C TRP A 277 5.07 -11.77 12.08
N GLU A 278 4.18 -11.14 12.84
CA GLU A 278 4.52 -10.01 13.70
C GLU A 278 4.17 -10.30 15.16
N GLN A 279 5.01 -9.85 16.08
CA GLN A 279 4.76 -10.08 17.52
C GLN A 279 3.72 -9.11 18.09
N GLN A 280 3.47 -8.01 17.39
CA GLN A 280 2.53 -6.96 17.82
C GLN A 280 1.40 -6.84 16.81
N ARG A 281 0.18 -6.65 17.33
CA ARG A 281 -1.02 -6.45 16.52
C ARG A 281 -0.99 -5.04 15.90
N GLU A 282 -1.40 -4.90 14.64
CA GLU A 282 -1.43 -3.60 13.94
C GLU A 282 -2.60 -2.75 14.45
N LEU A 283 -3.76 -3.38 14.65
CA LEU A 283 -4.94 -2.74 15.20
C LEU A 283 -4.89 -2.83 16.72
N SER A 284 -4.69 -1.68 17.38
CA SER A 284 -4.94 -1.57 18.81
C SER A 284 -6.41 -1.86 19.10
N LEU A 285 -6.68 -2.45 20.26
CA LEU A 285 -8.06 -2.61 20.71
C LEU A 285 -8.57 -1.21 21.09
N ALA A 286 -9.81 -0.87 20.72
CA ALA A 286 -10.43 0.33 21.25
C ALA A 286 -10.40 0.31 22.78
N THR A 287 -10.14 1.48 23.36
CA THR A 287 -9.91 1.71 24.79
C THR A 287 -11.03 1.04 25.62
N ASP A 288 -10.70 0.42 26.76
CA ASP A 288 -11.60 -0.36 27.63
C ASP A 288 -12.02 -1.79 27.20
N MET A 289 -11.71 -2.26 25.99
CA MET A 289 -11.94 -3.67 25.64
C MET A 289 -10.87 -4.59 26.24
N ARG A 290 -11.19 -5.22 27.38
CA ARG A 290 -10.37 -6.29 27.97
C ARG A 290 -10.65 -7.64 27.31
N TYR A 291 -10.12 -7.85 26.11
CA TYR A 291 -10.01 -9.22 25.60
C TYR A 291 -8.93 -9.96 26.37
N ALA A 292 -9.25 -11.19 26.82
CA ALA A 292 -8.32 -12.05 27.53
C ALA A 292 -6.99 -12.16 26.76
N ASP A 293 -5.88 -11.96 27.46
CA ASP A 293 -4.49 -11.98 27.01
C ASP A 293 -4.25 -12.87 25.78
N LEU A 294 -4.12 -12.21 24.62
CA LEU A 294 -3.50 -12.81 23.44
C LEU A 294 -2.12 -12.18 23.18
N GLN A 295 -1.58 -11.44 24.16
CA GLN A 295 -0.31 -10.72 24.02
C GLN A 295 0.92 -11.62 23.80
N ASP A 296 0.78 -12.95 23.95
CA ASP A 296 1.89 -13.91 23.81
C ASP A 296 1.90 -14.70 22.49
N ARG A 297 0.97 -14.44 21.57
CA ARG A 297 0.97 -15.09 20.25
C ARG A 297 1.17 -14.05 19.16
N GLY A 298 2.20 -14.24 18.34
CA GLY A 298 2.35 -13.44 17.13
C GLY A 298 1.15 -13.59 16.19
N TYR A 299 1.04 -12.66 15.26
CA TYR A 299 -0.07 -12.45 14.35
C TYR A 299 0.39 -12.72 12.92
N LEU A 300 -0.36 -13.56 12.21
CA LEU A 300 -0.10 -13.88 10.81
C LEU A 300 -0.94 -12.98 9.88
N LYS A 301 -0.29 -12.36 8.89
CA LYS A 301 -0.91 -11.71 7.74
C LYS A 301 -0.40 -12.36 6.47
N ALA A 302 -1.27 -12.96 5.67
CA ALA A 302 -0.87 -13.74 4.50
C ALA A 302 -1.78 -13.52 3.30
N VAL A 303 -1.17 -13.41 2.12
CA VAL A 303 -1.83 -13.25 0.84
C VAL A 303 -1.44 -14.40 -0.08
N LEU A 304 -2.43 -15.01 -0.69
CA LEU A 304 -2.27 -15.94 -1.80
C LEU A 304 -2.95 -15.35 -3.02
N GLY A 305 -2.29 -15.36 -4.16
CA GLY A 305 -2.87 -14.81 -5.37
C GLY A 305 -2.34 -15.42 -6.65
N ALA A 306 -3.09 -15.15 -7.71
CA ALA A 306 -2.78 -15.57 -9.05
C ALA A 306 -3.10 -14.45 -10.02
N GLN A 307 -2.26 -14.29 -11.03
CA GLN A 307 -2.47 -13.38 -12.14
C GLN A 307 -2.45 -14.18 -13.44
N VAL A 308 -3.43 -13.94 -14.30
CA VAL A 308 -3.51 -14.50 -15.64
C VAL A 308 -3.45 -13.35 -16.65
N SER A 309 -2.47 -13.45 -17.53
CA SER A 309 -2.25 -12.53 -18.63
C SER A 309 -2.81 -13.13 -19.92
N LEU A 310 -3.73 -12.43 -20.57
CA LEU A 310 -4.36 -12.84 -21.83
C LEU A 310 -3.66 -12.17 -23.02
N ASN A 311 -3.74 -12.79 -24.19
CA ASN A 311 -3.04 -12.33 -25.40
C ASN A 311 -3.53 -10.97 -25.92
N ASP A 312 -4.77 -10.59 -25.61
CA ASP A 312 -5.36 -9.31 -26.05
C ASP A 312 -5.01 -8.13 -25.12
N GLY A 313 -3.98 -8.29 -24.28
CA GLY A 313 -3.51 -7.28 -23.33
C GLY A 313 -4.37 -7.13 -22.07
N TRP A 314 -5.25 -8.10 -21.80
CA TRP A 314 -6.02 -8.18 -20.56
C TRP A 314 -5.24 -8.89 -19.47
N ASP A 315 -5.34 -8.39 -18.25
CA ASP A 315 -4.85 -9.05 -17.05
C ASP A 315 -6.00 -9.28 -16.09
N ILE A 316 -6.01 -10.45 -15.45
CA ILE A 316 -6.97 -10.83 -14.43
C ILE A 316 -6.17 -11.26 -13.20
N THR A 317 -6.40 -10.60 -12.07
CA THR A 317 -5.77 -10.90 -10.79
C THR A 317 -6.83 -11.33 -9.79
N ALA A 318 -6.54 -12.37 -9.03
CA ALA A 318 -7.34 -12.80 -7.91
C ALA A 318 -6.44 -13.05 -6.69
N GLU A 319 -6.84 -12.54 -5.54
CA GLU A 319 -6.09 -12.66 -4.28
C GLU A 319 -7.04 -13.00 -3.13
N TYR A 320 -6.51 -13.73 -2.16
CA TYR A 320 -7.12 -14.00 -0.87
C TYR A 320 -6.18 -13.52 0.23
N LEU A 321 -6.69 -12.67 1.12
CA LEU A 321 -5.99 -12.19 2.31
C LEU A 321 -6.57 -12.86 3.55
N TYR A 322 -5.67 -13.38 4.38
CA TYR A 322 -5.91 -13.76 5.76
C TYR A 322 -5.12 -12.82 6.69
N ASN A 323 -5.80 -12.13 7.60
CA ASN A 323 -5.22 -11.07 8.43
C ASN A 323 -5.58 -11.28 9.91
N GLU A 324 -4.70 -11.91 10.70
CA GLU A 324 -4.95 -12.09 12.14
C GLU A 324 -4.89 -10.79 12.96
N HIS A 325 -4.40 -9.71 12.36
CA HIS A 325 -4.42 -8.38 12.98
C HIS A 325 -5.85 -7.82 13.02
N GLY A 326 -6.72 -8.22 12.10
CA GLY A 326 -8.14 -7.86 12.07
C GLY A 326 -8.97 -8.46 13.20
N TYR A 327 -10.10 -7.84 13.50
CA TYR A 327 -11.07 -8.30 14.50
C TYR A 327 -11.79 -9.56 14.03
N LYS A 328 -11.88 -10.56 14.91
CA LYS A 328 -12.81 -11.69 14.77
C LYS A 328 -14.26 -11.22 14.81
N ALA A 329 -15.18 -12.09 14.43
CA ALA A 329 -16.62 -11.86 14.61
C ALA A 329 -16.96 -11.45 16.04
N GLU A 330 -16.53 -12.22 17.04
CA GLU A 330 -16.82 -11.90 18.44
C GLU A 330 -16.09 -10.64 18.90
N GLU A 331 -14.91 -10.36 18.32
CA GLU A 331 -14.16 -9.16 18.67
C GLU A 331 -14.88 -7.88 18.21
N TRP A 332 -15.42 -7.96 17.00
CA TRP A 332 -16.16 -6.88 16.36
C TRP A 332 -17.53 -6.67 16.97
N ASP A 333 -18.23 -7.75 17.34
CA ASP A 333 -19.51 -7.64 18.02
C ASP A 333 -19.39 -6.81 19.30
N GLN A 334 -18.31 -6.96 20.09
CA GLN A 334 -18.15 -6.09 21.26
C GLN A 334 -17.77 -4.66 20.88
N VAL A 335 -17.02 -4.41 19.80
CA VAL A 335 -16.80 -3.04 19.30
C VAL A 335 -18.15 -2.38 19.03
N ILE A 336 -19.00 -3.05 18.27
CA ILE A 336 -20.34 -2.57 17.90
C ILE A 336 -21.21 -2.38 19.16
N GLU A 337 -21.23 -3.33 20.10
CA GLU A 337 -21.96 -3.20 21.37
C GLU A 337 -21.49 -2.01 22.21
N GLN A 338 -20.18 -1.77 22.29
CA GLN A 338 -19.61 -0.63 23.02
C GLN A 338 -19.91 0.70 22.32
N VAL A 339 -19.91 0.73 20.99
CA VAL A 339 -20.36 1.90 20.22
C VAL A 339 -21.82 2.21 20.53
N ASP A 340 -22.70 1.22 20.46
CA ASP A 340 -24.12 1.40 20.78
C ASP A 340 -24.31 1.90 22.21
N PHE A 341 -23.58 1.33 23.17
CA PHE A 341 -23.60 1.76 24.56
C PHE A 341 -23.10 3.20 24.73
N ALA A 342 -22.01 3.59 24.06
CA ALA A 342 -21.48 4.94 24.08
C ALA A 342 -22.47 5.95 23.49
N LYS A 343 -23.11 5.61 22.36
CA LYS A 343 -24.16 6.44 21.75
C LYS A 343 -25.37 6.61 22.66
N LEU A 344 -25.82 5.54 23.33
CA LEU A 344 -26.91 5.61 24.31
C LEU A 344 -26.55 6.52 25.49
N LYS A 345 -25.31 6.44 26.01
CA LYS A 345 -24.83 7.32 27.08
C LYS A 345 -24.82 8.80 26.67
N LEU A 346 -24.47 9.10 25.43
CA LEU A 346 -24.46 10.47 24.90
C LEU A 346 -25.86 10.99 24.56
N ALA A 347 -26.79 10.09 24.19
CA ALA A 347 -28.18 10.44 23.88
C ALA A 347 -29.07 10.61 25.14
N ASP A 348 -28.68 10.05 26.29
CA ASP A 348 -29.43 10.24 27.54
C ASP A 348 -29.36 11.71 27.98
N SER A 349 -30.54 12.29 28.18
CA SER A 349 -30.91 13.71 28.10
C SER A 349 -30.29 14.70 29.10
N SER A 350 -29.16 14.38 29.73
CA SER A 350 -28.36 15.32 30.56
C SER A 350 -27.27 16.05 29.77
N PHE A 351 -27.14 15.80 28.46
CA PHE A 351 -26.06 16.29 27.59
C PHE A 351 -26.40 17.55 26.77
N SER A 352 -27.47 18.28 27.11
CA SER A 352 -27.83 19.52 26.40
C SER A 352 -26.95 20.70 26.85
N GLY A 353 -25.74 20.79 26.31
CA GLY A 353 -24.93 22.01 26.38
C GLY A 353 -23.45 21.79 26.71
N GLY A 354 -22.69 21.20 25.79
CA GLY A 354 -21.24 21.42 25.63
C GLY A 354 -20.30 21.00 26.77
N ASP A 355 -20.80 20.46 27.88
CA ASP A 355 -20.02 20.15 29.06
C ASP A 355 -19.88 18.62 29.25
N LEU A 356 -18.71 18.07 28.90
CA LEU A 356 -18.27 16.68 29.16
C LEU A 356 -18.02 16.46 30.68
N GLN A 357 -18.97 16.83 31.55
CA GLN A 357 -18.75 16.90 32.99
C GLN A 357 -18.86 15.55 33.73
N SER A 358 -19.39 14.49 33.11
CA SER A 358 -19.35 13.14 33.68
C SER A 358 -18.19 12.33 33.11
N VAL A 359 -17.49 11.60 33.98
CA VAL A 359 -16.42 10.67 33.58
C VAL A 359 -16.94 9.67 32.54
N ASP A 360 -18.19 9.22 32.70
CA ASP A 360 -18.86 8.30 31.76
C ASP A 360 -19.04 8.87 30.35
N ALA A 361 -19.39 10.16 30.21
CA ALA A 361 -19.56 10.80 28.91
C ALA A 361 -18.20 11.04 28.24
N TYR A 362 -17.19 11.43 29.00
CA TYR A 362 -15.82 11.58 28.51
C TYR A 362 -15.26 10.23 28.00
N THR A 363 -15.45 9.15 28.76
CA THR A 363 -15.06 7.79 28.33
C THR A 363 -15.80 7.36 27.08
N ALA A 364 -17.13 7.56 27.02
CA ALA A 364 -17.93 7.22 25.84
C ALA A 364 -17.48 8.02 24.59
N PHE A 365 -17.19 9.30 24.76
CA PHE A 365 -16.73 10.17 23.69
C PHE A 365 -15.36 9.75 23.15
N ASN A 366 -14.39 9.50 24.04
CA ASN A 366 -13.07 9.02 23.65
C ASN A 366 -13.14 7.67 22.95
N PHE A 367 -13.97 6.74 23.45
CA PHE A 367 -14.17 5.45 22.81
C PHE A 367 -14.67 5.58 21.36
N LEU A 368 -15.57 6.52 21.09
CA LEU A 368 -16.07 6.77 19.72
C LEU A 368 -14.99 7.38 18.82
N ILE A 369 -14.16 8.30 19.35
CA ILE A 369 -13.01 8.84 18.63
C ILE A 369 -12.00 7.74 18.30
N ASP A 370 -11.67 6.90 19.28
CA ASP A 370 -10.73 5.79 19.11
C ASP A 370 -11.26 4.79 18.08
N SER A 371 -12.55 4.44 18.18
CA SER A 371 -13.23 3.55 17.23
C SER A 371 -13.23 4.10 15.80
N PHE A 372 -13.40 5.41 15.65
CA PHE A 372 -13.26 6.07 14.36
C PHE A 372 -11.80 6.03 13.87
N GLY A 373 -10.84 6.22 14.77
CA GLY A 373 -9.42 6.05 14.48
C GLY A 373 -9.06 4.65 13.97
N LEU A 374 -9.83 3.60 14.30
CA LEU A 374 -9.61 2.26 13.72
C LEU A 374 -9.78 2.25 12.21
N LEU A 375 -10.78 2.99 11.68
CA LEU A 375 -10.98 3.15 10.24
C LEU A 375 -9.75 3.76 9.57
N SER A 376 -8.87 4.40 10.34
CA SER A 376 -7.63 5.00 9.88
C SER A 376 -6.56 3.96 9.48
N VAL A 377 -6.63 2.72 9.98
CA VAL A 377 -5.55 1.71 9.90
C VAL A 377 -5.72 0.70 8.76
N GLY A 378 -6.88 0.65 8.09
CA GLY A 378 -7.11 -0.22 6.93
C GLY A 378 -8.01 -1.41 7.22
N GLN A 379 -7.57 -2.62 6.85
CA GLN A 379 -8.38 -3.84 6.92
C GLN A 379 -8.76 -4.19 8.38
N LEU A 380 -10.01 -3.94 8.76
CA LEU A 380 -10.52 -4.17 10.12
C LEU A 380 -10.86 -5.62 10.43
N ARG A 381 -11.10 -6.42 9.40
CA ARG A 381 -11.55 -7.83 9.47
C ARG A 381 -10.42 -8.75 9.02
N ARG A 382 -10.68 -10.06 8.97
CA ARG A 382 -9.64 -11.08 8.81
C ARG A 382 -9.58 -11.66 7.42
N GLU A 383 -10.71 -11.77 6.75
CA GLU A 383 -10.81 -12.53 5.50
C GLU A 383 -11.31 -11.65 4.35
N TYR A 384 -10.49 -11.51 3.30
CA TYR A 384 -10.84 -10.72 2.12
C TYR A 384 -10.54 -11.45 0.82
N LEU A 385 -11.35 -11.16 -0.19
CA LEU A 385 -11.06 -11.48 -1.58
C LEU A 385 -10.81 -10.20 -2.35
N PHE A 386 -9.86 -10.25 -3.27
CA PHE A 386 -9.63 -9.20 -4.23
C PHE A 386 -9.67 -9.78 -5.64
N PHE A 387 -10.35 -9.06 -6.51
CA PHE A 387 -10.41 -9.36 -7.93
C PHE A 387 -10.12 -8.10 -8.72
N MET A 388 -9.24 -8.18 -9.70
CA MET A 388 -8.98 -7.10 -10.66
C MET A 388 -9.04 -7.67 -12.07
N TRP A 389 -9.60 -6.91 -12.99
CA TRP A 389 -9.42 -7.15 -14.41
C TRP A 389 -9.29 -5.83 -15.16
N GLY A 390 -8.47 -5.83 -16.19
CA GLY A 390 -8.26 -4.63 -16.99
C GLY A 390 -7.44 -4.91 -18.24
N ASN A 391 -7.48 -3.99 -19.19
CA ASN A 391 -6.71 -4.08 -20.44
C ASN A 391 -5.41 -3.27 -20.33
N THR A 392 -4.60 -3.64 -19.34
CA THR A 392 -3.39 -2.95 -18.88
C THR A 392 -2.20 -3.04 -19.84
N ARG A 393 -2.18 -4.02 -20.74
CA ARG A 393 -1.06 -4.27 -21.67
C ARG A 393 -1.38 -3.94 -23.12
N VAL A 394 -2.38 -3.11 -23.37
CA VAL A 394 -2.75 -2.71 -24.73
C VAL A 394 -1.99 -1.43 -25.11
N GLU A 395 -1.29 -1.44 -26.24
CA GLU A 395 -0.65 -0.25 -26.87
C GLU A 395 -1.64 0.88 -27.25
N ARG A 396 -2.92 0.77 -26.87
CA ARG A 396 -3.96 1.72 -27.24
C ARG A 396 -3.99 2.88 -26.25
N LYS A 397 -4.39 4.04 -26.78
CA LYS A 397 -4.62 5.26 -26.02
C LYS A 397 -5.62 5.14 -24.87
N PHE A 398 -6.35 4.03 -24.72
CA PHE A 398 -7.39 3.88 -23.70
C PHE A 398 -7.22 2.58 -22.93
N GLN A 399 -7.09 2.70 -21.62
CA GLN A 399 -7.05 1.59 -20.67
C GLN A 399 -8.24 1.69 -19.73
N TYR A 400 -8.70 0.53 -19.31
CA TYR A 400 -9.78 0.31 -18.38
C TYR A 400 -9.30 -0.69 -17.34
N ARG A 401 -9.59 -0.39 -16.08
CA ARG A 401 -9.33 -1.28 -14.96
C ARG A 401 -10.52 -1.24 -14.02
N GLN A 402 -10.92 -2.41 -13.55
CA GLN A 402 -11.86 -2.53 -12.46
C GLN A 402 -11.25 -3.45 -11.41
N SER A 403 -11.37 -3.06 -10.14
CA SER A 403 -11.06 -3.91 -9.02
C SER A 403 -12.16 -3.92 -7.97
N ILE A 404 -12.26 -5.04 -7.26
CA ILE A 404 -13.23 -5.29 -6.21
C ILE A 404 -12.49 -5.88 -5.02
N GLN A 405 -12.67 -5.29 -3.84
CA GLN A 405 -12.35 -5.93 -2.57
C GLN A 405 -13.64 -6.35 -1.89
N TYR A 406 -13.74 -7.62 -1.53
CA TYR A 406 -14.89 -8.21 -0.86
C TYR A 406 -14.46 -8.70 0.51
N ASN A 407 -15.05 -8.14 1.55
CA ASN A 407 -14.87 -8.60 2.91
C ASN A 407 -15.74 -9.84 3.13
N ILE A 408 -15.13 -10.99 3.42
CA ILE A 408 -15.86 -12.25 3.62
C ILE A 408 -16.59 -12.23 4.97
N ASP A 409 -16.01 -11.60 5.98
CA ASP A 409 -16.50 -11.62 7.35
C ASP A 409 -17.82 -10.85 7.53
N ASP A 410 -18.03 -9.75 6.79
CA ASP A 410 -19.23 -8.91 6.90
C ASP A 410 -19.93 -8.61 5.56
N GLN A 411 -19.43 -9.16 4.46
CA GLN A 411 -19.98 -9.07 3.10
C GLN A 411 -19.97 -7.66 2.49
N SER A 412 -19.30 -6.70 3.12
CA SER A 412 -19.13 -5.36 2.59
C SER A 412 -18.13 -5.37 1.42
N GLN A 413 -18.24 -4.37 0.53
CA GLN A 413 -17.47 -4.32 -0.71
C GLN A 413 -16.95 -2.93 -1.03
N TYR A 414 -15.74 -2.90 -1.57
CA TYR A 414 -15.13 -1.74 -2.20
C TYR A 414 -14.94 -2.01 -3.69
N HIS A 415 -15.39 -1.08 -4.53
CA HIS A 415 -15.22 -1.12 -5.99
C HIS A 415 -14.38 0.07 -6.44
N ASN A 416 -13.38 -0.18 -7.28
CA ASN A 416 -12.58 0.86 -7.94
C ASN A 416 -12.67 0.69 -9.45
N LEU A 417 -12.96 1.79 -10.15
CA LEU A 417 -13.12 1.84 -11.59
C LEU A 417 -12.22 2.92 -12.16
N GLU A 418 -11.37 2.57 -13.12
CA GLU A 418 -10.42 3.51 -13.72
C GLU A 418 -10.53 3.47 -15.24
N PHE A 419 -10.51 4.67 -15.83
CA PHE A 419 -10.37 4.89 -17.26
C PHE A 419 -9.18 5.81 -17.50
N ILE A 420 -8.18 5.30 -18.19
CA ILE A 420 -6.95 6.04 -18.48
C ILE A 420 -6.88 6.29 -19.97
N GLN A 421 -6.68 7.55 -20.34
CA GLN A 421 -6.56 7.99 -21.72
C GLN A 421 -5.18 8.64 -21.93
N ASN A 422 -4.34 7.99 -22.74
CA ASN A 422 -3.01 8.46 -23.12
C ASN A 422 -3.13 9.25 -24.42
N TRP A 423 -2.95 10.56 -24.35
CA TRP A 423 -3.12 11.45 -25.50
C TRP A 423 -1.85 11.51 -26.34
N SER A 424 -0.70 11.54 -25.65
CA SER A 424 0.67 11.54 -26.19
C SER A 424 1.62 10.79 -25.24
N GLU A 425 2.89 10.65 -25.61
CA GLU A 425 3.94 10.08 -24.75
C GLU A 425 4.17 10.89 -23.47
N HIS A 426 3.80 12.18 -23.48
CA HIS A 426 4.02 13.10 -22.36
C HIS A 426 2.75 13.43 -21.58
N PHE A 427 1.56 13.03 -22.04
CA PHE A 427 0.31 13.51 -21.45
C PHE A 427 -0.77 12.43 -21.41
N SER A 428 -1.27 12.19 -20.19
CA SER A 428 -2.30 11.19 -19.90
C SER A 428 -3.33 11.75 -18.92
N THR A 429 -4.55 11.23 -19.00
CA THR A 429 -5.64 11.59 -18.10
C THR A 429 -6.27 10.34 -17.51
N ARG A 430 -6.63 10.37 -16.23
CA ARG A 430 -7.32 9.28 -15.54
C ARG A 430 -8.63 9.77 -14.94
N LEU A 431 -9.73 9.09 -15.26
CA LEU A 431 -10.98 9.18 -14.51
C LEU A 431 -11.07 7.97 -13.60
N GLN A 432 -11.23 8.19 -12.31
CA GLN A 432 -11.37 7.16 -11.30
C GLN A 432 -12.68 7.34 -10.55
N ALA A 433 -13.38 6.23 -10.30
CA ALA A 433 -14.58 6.20 -9.48
C ALA A 433 -14.47 5.06 -8.45
N GLN A 434 -14.67 5.41 -7.19
CA GLN A 434 -14.64 4.49 -6.06
C GLN A 434 -16.01 4.43 -5.40
N VAL A 435 -16.44 3.23 -5.01
CA VAL A 435 -17.74 3.01 -4.36
C VAL A 435 -17.60 2.07 -3.18
N PHE A 436 -18.18 2.47 -2.05
CA PHE A 436 -18.21 1.70 -0.80
C PHE A 436 -19.62 1.24 -0.50
N THR A 437 -19.78 -0.06 -0.27
CA THR A 437 -21.09 -0.68 0.01
C THR A 437 -21.01 -1.63 1.18
N GLY A 438 -22.01 -1.59 2.05
CA GLY A 438 -22.08 -2.43 3.25
C GLY A 438 -23.29 -2.05 4.10
N CYS A 439 -23.53 -2.81 5.16
CA CYS A 439 -24.43 -2.39 6.22
C CYS A 439 -23.80 -1.26 7.06
N ASP A 440 -24.61 -0.53 7.84
CA ASP A 440 -24.13 0.63 8.62
C ASP A 440 -23.00 0.29 9.61
N SER A 441 -22.95 -0.96 10.09
CA SER A 441 -21.93 -1.47 11.03
C SER A 441 -20.88 -2.37 10.37
N CYS A 442 -20.86 -2.44 9.04
CA CYS A 442 -19.90 -3.23 8.27
C CYS A 442 -18.71 -2.35 7.88
N GLU A 443 -17.51 -2.91 7.72
CA GLU A 443 -16.26 -2.17 7.49
C GLU A 443 -16.35 -1.14 6.36
N PHE A 444 -16.74 -1.54 5.14
CA PHE A 444 -16.90 -0.57 4.04
C PHE A 444 -18.18 0.29 4.15
N GLY A 445 -19.11 -0.06 5.02
CA GLY A 445 -20.25 0.81 5.37
C GLY A 445 -19.87 1.92 6.35
N LEU A 446 -18.85 1.67 7.18
CA LEU A 446 -18.29 2.63 8.14
C LEU A 446 -17.36 3.66 7.50
N ILE A 447 -16.90 3.44 6.26
CA ILE A 447 -16.11 4.43 5.54
C ILE A 447 -16.97 5.68 5.31
N PRO A 448 -16.49 6.88 5.71
CA PRO A 448 -17.32 8.08 5.67
C PRO A 448 -17.79 8.47 4.28
N SER A 449 -16.94 8.23 3.28
CA SER A 449 -17.25 8.45 1.87
C SER A 449 -18.00 7.25 1.28
N GLU A 450 -19.12 7.50 0.62
CA GLU A 450 -19.87 6.49 -0.14
C GLU A 450 -19.37 6.36 -1.58
N HIS A 451 -19.06 7.51 -2.18
CA HIS A 451 -18.57 7.63 -3.54
C HIS A 451 -17.40 8.61 -3.60
N LEU A 452 -16.34 8.27 -4.33
CA LEU A 452 -15.33 9.24 -4.75
C LEU A 452 -15.23 9.25 -6.26
N ILE A 453 -15.10 10.44 -6.83
CA ILE A 453 -14.78 10.63 -8.24
C ILE A 453 -13.55 11.51 -8.33
N ARG A 454 -12.55 11.06 -9.08
CA ARG A 454 -11.29 11.77 -9.28
C ARG A 454 -10.97 11.90 -10.76
N LEU A 455 -10.52 13.09 -11.15
CA LEU A 455 -9.96 13.37 -12.45
C LEU A 455 -8.50 13.80 -12.28
N SER A 456 -7.59 13.03 -12.87
CA SER A 456 -6.15 13.25 -12.80
C SER A 456 -5.56 13.55 -14.17
N PHE A 457 -4.51 14.37 -14.18
CA PHE A 457 -3.73 14.77 -15.34
C PHE A 457 -2.27 14.49 -15.04
N TYR A 458 -1.61 13.70 -15.89
CA TYR A 458 -0.19 13.40 -15.80
C TYR A 458 0.56 14.08 -16.94
N TYR A 459 1.71 14.69 -16.64
CA TYR A 459 2.64 15.22 -17.62
C TYR A 459 4.10 14.81 -17.34
N ASN A 460 4.81 14.37 -18.37
CA ASN A 460 6.25 14.05 -18.31
C ASN A 460 7.06 15.05 -19.15
N PHE A 461 8.09 15.67 -18.59
CA PHE A 461 8.82 16.80 -19.18
C PHE A 461 10.02 16.42 -20.04
#